data_AF-A0AAI9XUY6-F1
#
_entry.id   AF-A0AAI9XUY6-F1
#
_cell.length_a   1.000
_cell.length_b   1.000
_cell.length_c   1.000
_cell.angle_alpha   90.00
_cell.angle_beta   90.00
_cell.angle_gamma   90.00
#
_symmetry.space_group_name_H-M   'P 1'
#
loop_
_entity.id
_entity.type
_entity.pdbx_description
1 polymer ?
#
loop_
_entity_poly.entity_id
_entity_poly.type
_entity_poly.pdbx_seq_one_letter_code
_entity_poly.pdbx_strand_id
1 'polypeptide(L)'
;MASKEGNTATVLETIPEDPAPKRTTRKKLPDSKPSKPSPEEPSPEKKKPAARKPTSKKTTIAAASRKPKPACKKPIMGPGRPKGSKNKAVKKNKPPAKRNKNSKRTTAHDLLAAIQDDEIPTNAQVKADYGFSRCYITLDQSKLYNVYRTVLEDFEVKPEELHEWLHHEDGLKNVAAEIKTKFEVLLGPEDYQGDYEWFLENQYIWDPEDLVSEAKAARAAKELKEYYDARKRPGDDFDWYS
;
A
#
# COMPACT_ATOMS: atom_id res chain seq x y z
N MET A 1 -30.60 -31.67 40.41
CA MET A 1 -30.90 -30.23 40.33
C MET A 1 -30.56 -29.82 38.90
N ALA A 2 -31.50 -29.82 37.95
CA ALA A 2 -32.53 -28.79 37.73
C ALA A 2 -31.86 -27.40 37.64
N SER A 3 -31.94 -26.58 36.60
CA SER A 3 -32.63 -26.60 35.30
C SER A 3 -32.06 -25.40 34.51
N LYS A 4 -32.17 -25.42 33.18
CA LYS A 4 -32.74 -24.35 32.32
C LYS A 4 -32.05 -24.29 30.97
N GLU A 5 -32.72 -24.94 30.04
CA GLU A 5 -32.74 -24.60 28.63
C GLU A 5 -33.41 -23.23 28.47
N GLY A 6 -32.78 -22.34 27.72
CA GLY A 6 -33.31 -21.03 27.34
C GLY A 6 -33.43 -20.95 25.83
N ASN A 7 -34.60 -21.29 25.31
CA ASN A 7 -35.04 -20.96 23.96
C ASN A 7 -35.20 -19.44 23.83
N THR A 8 -34.54 -18.81 22.85
CA THR A 8 -34.91 -17.48 22.37
C THR A 8 -35.31 -17.56 20.91
N ALA A 9 -36.56 -17.23 20.69
CA ALA A 9 -37.30 -17.34 19.46
C ALA A 9 -36.80 -16.37 18.37
N THR A 10 -36.73 -16.91 17.17
CA THR A 10 -36.67 -16.22 15.88
C THR A 10 -37.83 -15.23 15.76
N VAL A 11 -37.54 -13.94 15.78
CA VAL A 11 -38.47 -12.89 15.37
C VAL A 11 -38.18 -12.57 13.90
N LEU A 12 -39.07 -13.02 13.03
CA LEU A 12 -39.12 -12.70 11.61
C LEU A 12 -39.69 -11.27 11.48
N GLU A 13 -38.81 -10.28 11.43
CA GLU A 13 -39.20 -8.89 11.17
C GLU A 13 -39.45 -8.72 9.66
N THR A 14 -40.70 -8.42 9.35
CA THR A 14 -41.21 -8.22 7.99
C THR A 14 -40.76 -6.84 7.52
N ILE A 15 -39.83 -6.80 6.57
CA ILE A 15 -39.34 -5.56 5.96
C ILE A 15 -40.45 -4.98 5.06
N PRO A 16 -40.90 -3.73 5.28
CA PRO A 16 -41.84 -3.06 4.39
C PRO A 16 -41.17 -2.70 3.06
N GLU A 17 -41.82 -3.07 1.97
CA GLU A 17 -41.45 -2.82 0.58
C GLU A 17 -41.55 -1.30 0.28
N ASP A 18 -40.41 -0.65 0.14
CA ASP A 18 -40.31 0.80 -0.13
C ASP A 18 -40.54 1.10 -1.64
N PRO A 19 -41.52 1.94 -2.02
CA PRO A 19 -41.84 2.22 -3.41
C PRO A 19 -40.73 3.02 -4.12
N ALA A 20 -40.32 2.48 -5.28
CA ALA A 20 -39.32 2.97 -6.21
C ALA A 20 -39.15 4.51 -6.31
N PRO A 21 -37.90 5.03 -6.35
CA PRO A 21 -37.63 6.45 -6.46
C PRO A 21 -38.06 7.00 -7.83
N LYS A 22 -39.02 7.93 -7.81
CA LYS A 22 -39.45 8.71 -8.97
C LYS A 22 -38.27 9.54 -9.49
N ARG A 23 -37.84 9.21 -10.70
CA ARG A 23 -36.83 9.89 -11.51
C ARG A 23 -37.18 11.38 -11.66
N THR A 24 -36.49 12.25 -10.92
CA THR A 24 -36.65 13.70 -11.04
C THR A 24 -35.98 14.19 -12.32
N THR A 25 -36.76 14.91 -13.12
CA THR A 25 -36.33 15.55 -14.37
C THR A 25 -35.27 16.61 -14.09
N ARG A 26 -34.11 16.46 -14.74
CA ARG A 26 -32.96 17.36 -14.75
C ARG A 26 -33.39 18.79 -15.17
N LYS A 27 -33.48 19.71 -14.21
CA LYS A 27 -33.63 21.15 -14.47
C LYS A 27 -32.36 21.67 -15.16
N LYS A 28 -32.55 22.38 -16.27
CA LYS A 28 -31.50 23.14 -16.97
C LYS A 28 -30.82 24.12 -16.00
N LEU A 29 -29.50 24.04 -15.91
CA LEU A 29 -28.65 25.05 -15.27
C LEU A 29 -28.74 26.36 -16.09
N PRO A 30 -28.93 27.52 -15.46
CA PRO A 30 -28.73 28.81 -16.12
C PRO A 30 -27.24 29.12 -16.27
N ASP A 31 -26.89 29.66 -17.44
CA ASP A 31 -25.59 30.25 -17.80
C ASP A 31 -25.19 31.35 -16.80
N SER A 32 -24.19 31.08 -15.97
CA SER A 32 -23.56 32.08 -15.09
C SER A 32 -22.45 32.80 -15.84
N LYS A 33 -22.75 34.05 -16.21
CA LYS A 33 -21.82 35.07 -16.71
C LYS A 33 -20.61 35.26 -15.78
N PRO A 34 -19.41 35.55 -16.32
CA PRO A 34 -18.26 35.97 -15.54
C PRO A 34 -18.43 37.43 -15.09
N SER A 35 -18.45 37.65 -13.77
CA SER A 35 -18.42 38.98 -13.16
C SER A 35 -16.99 39.51 -13.08
N LYS A 36 -16.85 40.78 -13.49
CA LYS A 36 -15.66 41.64 -13.45
C LYS A 36 -15.01 41.73 -12.06
N PRO A 37 -13.68 41.96 -11.99
CA PRO A 37 -12.99 42.34 -10.76
C PRO A 37 -13.31 43.79 -10.36
N SER A 38 -13.59 43.99 -9.06
CA SER A 38 -13.79 45.30 -8.43
C SER A 38 -12.51 45.76 -7.73
N PRO A 39 -12.21 47.08 -7.67
CA PRO A 39 -10.91 47.61 -7.29
C PRO A 39 -10.76 47.94 -5.78
N GLU A 40 -9.49 48.10 -5.41
CA GLU A 40 -8.84 48.67 -4.20
C GLU A 40 -9.67 49.48 -3.18
N GLU A 41 -9.38 49.26 -1.89
CA GLU A 41 -8.84 50.22 -0.88
C GLU A 41 -9.02 49.66 0.57
N PRO A 42 -8.44 50.24 1.66
CA PRO A 42 -7.02 50.23 2.01
C PRO A 42 -6.73 49.70 3.45
N SER A 43 -5.43 49.53 3.71
CA SER A 43 -4.67 49.40 4.99
C SER A 43 -5.33 49.87 6.30
N PRO A 44 -4.97 49.24 7.45
CA PRO A 44 -4.13 49.99 8.37
C PRO A 44 -2.95 49.23 9.03
N GLU A 45 -1.82 49.94 9.00
CA GLU A 45 -0.73 50.09 9.98
C GLU A 45 -0.44 49.06 11.09
N LYS A 46 0.80 48.54 10.97
CA LYS A 46 1.90 48.55 11.96
C LYS A 46 1.71 47.81 13.30
N LYS A 47 2.48 46.71 13.42
CA LYS A 47 3.42 46.51 14.55
C LYS A 47 4.64 45.70 14.12
N LYS A 48 5.81 46.34 14.16
CA LYS A 48 7.14 45.74 14.00
C LYS A 48 7.38 44.69 15.10
N PRO A 49 8.17 43.64 14.82
CA PRO A 49 9.47 43.61 15.52
C PRO A 49 10.67 43.27 14.63
N ALA A 50 11.75 44.00 14.93
CA ALA A 50 13.16 43.62 14.94
C ALA A 50 13.70 42.73 13.81
N ALA A 51 14.45 43.41 12.93
CA ALA A 51 15.41 42.84 12.01
C ALA A 51 16.41 41.89 12.70
N ARG A 52 16.40 40.61 12.30
CA ARG A 52 17.55 39.72 12.41
C ARG A 52 18.15 39.53 11.02
N LYS A 53 19.42 39.91 10.91
CA LYS A 53 20.26 39.91 9.72
C LYS A 53 20.36 38.49 9.11
N PRO A 54 20.26 38.31 7.78
CA PRO A 54 20.69 37.08 7.15
C PRO A 54 22.23 37.11 7.00
N THR A 55 22.93 36.37 7.85
CA THR A 55 24.33 36.03 7.59
C THR A 55 24.37 34.86 6.62
N SER A 56 24.58 35.19 5.35
CA SER A 56 24.91 34.24 4.28
C SER A 56 26.26 33.59 4.59
N LYS A 57 26.24 32.45 5.28
CA LYS A 57 27.39 31.55 5.36
C LYS A 57 27.51 30.80 4.03
N LYS A 58 28.36 31.35 3.17
CA LYS A 58 28.95 30.71 2.01
C LYS A 58 29.80 29.53 2.50
N THR A 59 29.20 28.35 2.58
CA THR A 59 29.94 27.10 2.77
C THR A 59 30.52 26.69 1.43
N THR A 60 31.77 27.06 1.21
CA THR A 60 32.62 26.55 0.15
C THR A 60 32.83 25.06 0.42
N ILE A 61 32.04 24.20 -0.20
CA ILE A 61 32.32 22.76 -0.22
C ILE A 61 33.49 22.58 -1.18
N ALA A 62 34.67 22.39 -0.60
CA ALA A 62 35.88 22.02 -1.30
C ALA A 62 35.60 20.78 -2.17
N ALA A 63 35.86 20.92 -3.46
CA ALA A 63 35.91 19.83 -4.41
C ALA A 63 37.01 18.84 -3.97
N ALA A 64 36.63 17.79 -3.26
CA ALA A 64 37.49 16.65 -3.02
C ALA A 64 37.70 15.92 -4.35
N SER A 65 38.90 16.08 -4.89
CA SER A 65 39.46 15.34 -6.01
C SER A 65 39.13 13.85 -5.91
N ARG A 66 38.21 13.40 -6.77
CA ARG A 66 37.95 11.97 -6.98
C ARG A 66 39.19 11.36 -7.64
N LYS A 67 39.90 10.54 -6.87
CA LYS A 67 40.99 9.68 -7.37
C LYS A 67 40.46 8.82 -8.54
N PRO A 68 41.23 8.63 -9.62
CA PRO A 68 40.85 7.74 -10.71
C PRO A 68 40.78 6.29 -10.22
N LYS A 69 39.66 5.62 -10.50
CA LYS A 69 39.48 4.19 -10.23
C LYS A 69 40.52 3.38 -11.03
N PRO A 70 41.16 2.36 -10.43
CA PRO A 70 42.07 1.48 -11.15
C PRO A 70 41.31 0.68 -12.22
N ALA A 71 41.92 0.59 -13.40
CA ALA A 71 41.42 -0.12 -14.55
C ALA A 71 40.96 -1.54 -14.20
N CYS A 72 39.70 -1.83 -14.50
CA CYS A 72 39.13 -3.16 -14.44
C CYS A 72 39.84 -4.03 -15.49
N LYS A 73 40.75 -4.90 -15.04
CA LYS A 73 41.42 -5.90 -15.87
C LYS A 73 40.36 -6.86 -16.40
N LYS A 74 40.28 -6.96 -17.73
CA LYS A 74 39.46 -7.93 -18.46
C LYS A 74 39.79 -9.35 -17.96
N PRO A 75 38.82 -10.18 -17.59
CA PRO A 75 39.08 -11.61 -17.43
C PRO A 75 39.34 -12.21 -18.81
N ILE A 76 40.51 -12.84 -18.90
CA ILE A 76 40.99 -13.66 -19.99
C ILE A 76 39.94 -14.71 -20.37
N MET A 77 39.55 -14.71 -21.65
CA MET A 77 38.87 -15.83 -22.27
C MET A 77 39.81 -17.02 -22.34
N GLY A 78 39.67 -17.96 -21.40
CA GLY A 78 40.27 -19.28 -21.50
C GLY A 78 39.31 -20.24 -22.22
N PRO A 79 39.70 -20.88 -23.34
CA PRO A 79 38.96 -22.00 -23.89
C PRO A 79 39.40 -23.26 -23.15
N GLY A 80 38.51 -23.82 -22.32
CA GLY A 80 38.87 -25.02 -21.57
C GLY A 80 37.80 -25.46 -20.61
N ARG A 81 36.65 -25.91 -21.13
CA ARG A 81 35.68 -26.66 -20.33
C ARG A 81 35.94 -28.16 -20.53
N PRO A 82 36.64 -28.85 -19.60
CA PRO A 82 36.75 -30.30 -19.65
C PRO A 82 35.38 -30.94 -19.42
N LYS A 83 35.02 -31.84 -20.33
CA LYS A 83 33.92 -32.77 -20.15
C LYS A 83 34.34 -33.80 -19.10
N GLY A 84 33.52 -33.97 -18.07
CA GLY A 84 33.55 -35.15 -17.22
C GLY A 84 33.72 -34.84 -15.74
N SER A 85 32.63 -34.89 -15.00
CA SER A 85 32.64 -35.65 -13.75
C SER A 85 31.23 -36.09 -13.40
N LYS A 86 30.98 -37.37 -13.68
CA LYS A 86 29.81 -38.11 -13.21
C LYS A 86 30.05 -38.44 -11.74
N ASN A 87 29.49 -37.66 -10.82
CA ASN A 87 29.25 -38.12 -9.46
C ASN A 87 27.78 -37.88 -9.12
N LYS A 88 26.98 -38.82 -9.62
CA LYS A 88 25.57 -39.01 -9.29
C LYS A 88 25.51 -39.64 -7.88
N ALA A 89 25.81 -38.83 -6.86
CA ALA A 89 25.44 -39.18 -5.50
C ALA A 89 23.92 -39.05 -5.40
N VAL A 90 23.25 -40.19 -5.52
CA VAL A 90 21.83 -40.38 -5.26
C VAL A 90 21.59 -40.05 -3.78
N LYS A 91 21.44 -38.76 -3.47
CA LYS A 91 20.79 -38.33 -2.24
C LYS A 91 19.39 -38.92 -2.32
N LYS A 92 19.14 -39.95 -1.52
CA LYS A 92 17.80 -40.51 -1.31
C LYS A 92 16.88 -39.33 -1.03
N ASN A 93 16.02 -39.03 -2.01
CA ASN A 93 14.95 -38.05 -1.89
C ASN A 93 14.08 -38.50 -0.72
N LYS A 94 14.37 -37.99 0.47
CA LYS A 94 13.47 -38.09 1.60
C LYS A 94 12.19 -37.41 1.12
N PRO A 95 11.07 -38.14 0.94
CA PRO A 95 9.84 -37.51 0.51
C PRO A 95 9.57 -36.36 1.47
N PRO A 96 9.30 -35.15 0.96
CA PRO A 96 8.98 -34.01 1.83
C PRO A 96 7.90 -34.48 2.79
N ALA A 97 8.12 -34.23 4.08
CA ALA A 97 7.20 -34.61 5.12
C ALA A 97 5.79 -34.29 4.63
N LYS A 98 4.90 -35.29 4.64
CA LYS A 98 3.50 -35.15 4.23
C LYS A 98 2.88 -34.10 5.15
N ARG A 99 3.02 -32.83 4.77
CA ARG A 99 2.42 -31.67 5.43
C ARG A 99 0.93 -31.94 5.34
N ASN A 100 0.30 -32.09 6.51
CA ASN A 100 -1.11 -32.45 6.64
C ASN A 100 -1.92 -31.55 5.70
N LYS A 101 -2.49 -32.15 4.65
CA LYS A 101 -3.06 -31.46 3.49
C LYS A 101 -4.39 -30.75 3.76
N ASN A 102 -4.74 -30.59 5.04
CA ASN A 102 -6.09 -30.26 5.47
C ASN A 102 -6.16 -29.04 6.42
N SER A 103 -5.04 -28.36 6.74
CA SER A 103 -5.18 -26.98 7.19
C SER A 103 -5.67 -26.19 5.98
N LYS A 104 -6.92 -25.72 6.04
CA LYS A 104 -7.57 -24.97 4.96
C LYS A 104 -6.62 -23.82 4.59
N ARG A 105 -5.99 -23.91 3.43
CA ARG A 105 -5.05 -22.90 2.95
C ARG A 105 -5.88 -21.67 2.64
N THR A 106 -5.86 -20.70 3.55
CA THR A 106 -6.60 -19.43 3.39
C THR A 106 -5.80 -18.48 2.51
N THR A 107 -6.44 -17.42 2.02
CA THR A 107 -5.77 -16.39 1.20
C THR A 107 -4.70 -15.63 2.01
N ALA A 108 -4.86 -15.55 3.33
CA ALA A 108 -3.83 -15.06 4.24
C ALA A 108 -2.54 -15.91 4.23
N HIS A 109 -2.66 -17.23 4.08
CA HIS A 109 -1.49 -18.11 4.00
C HIS A 109 -0.72 -17.90 2.69
N ASP A 110 -1.42 -17.57 1.60
CA ASP A 110 -0.79 -17.21 0.33
C ASP A 110 -0.09 -15.85 0.42
N LEU A 111 -0.67 -14.89 1.13
CA LEU A 111 -0.03 -13.62 1.43
C LEU A 111 1.25 -13.81 2.27
N LEU A 112 1.19 -14.62 3.33
CA LEU A 112 2.36 -14.93 4.17
C LEU A 112 3.46 -15.64 3.36
N ALA A 113 3.09 -16.55 2.45
CA ALA A 113 4.06 -17.20 1.57
C ALA A 113 4.76 -16.19 0.65
N ALA A 114 4.01 -15.26 0.06
CA ALA A 114 4.58 -14.19 -0.76
C ALA A 114 5.53 -13.28 0.04
N ILE A 115 5.19 -13.00 1.32
CA ILE A 115 6.05 -12.23 2.22
C ILE A 115 7.37 -12.94 2.51
N GLN A 116 7.32 -14.25 2.74
CA GLN A 116 8.52 -15.06 2.97
C GLN A 116 9.45 -15.12 1.75
N ASP A 117 8.87 -15.02 0.55
CA ASP A 117 9.62 -14.99 -0.71
C ASP A 117 10.10 -13.57 -1.07
N ASP A 118 9.79 -12.55 -0.25
CA ASP A 118 10.04 -11.12 -0.52
C ASP A 118 9.44 -10.65 -1.87
N GLU A 119 8.31 -11.25 -2.28
CA GLU A 119 7.64 -10.98 -3.56
C GLU A 119 6.24 -10.38 -3.36
N ILE A 120 5.85 -9.48 -4.27
CA ILE A 120 4.48 -8.95 -4.29
C ILE A 120 3.51 -10.09 -4.66
N PRO A 121 2.39 -10.29 -3.93
CA PRO A 121 1.45 -11.36 -4.23
C PRO A 121 0.99 -11.32 -5.69
N THR A 122 1.20 -12.40 -6.43
CA THR A 122 0.77 -12.48 -7.85
C THR A 122 -0.67 -12.99 -7.99
N ASN A 123 -1.17 -13.72 -6.98
CA ASN A 123 -2.51 -14.31 -6.99
C ASN A 123 -3.60 -13.22 -6.98
N ALA A 124 -4.47 -13.23 -7.99
CA ALA A 124 -5.55 -12.24 -8.14
C ALA A 124 -6.54 -12.24 -6.96
N GLN A 125 -6.80 -13.41 -6.36
CA GLN A 125 -7.69 -13.49 -5.20
C GLN A 125 -7.09 -12.76 -3.99
N VAL A 126 -5.81 -13.04 -3.69
CA VAL A 126 -5.09 -12.38 -2.60
C VAL A 126 -5.02 -10.87 -2.85
N LYS A 127 -4.83 -10.45 -4.10
CA LYS A 127 -4.81 -9.02 -4.45
C LYS A 127 -6.15 -8.35 -4.18
N ALA A 128 -7.27 -9.00 -4.49
CA ALA A 128 -8.61 -8.46 -4.25
C ALA A 128 -8.95 -8.43 -2.76
N ASP A 129 -8.71 -9.54 -2.06
CA ASP A 129 -9.05 -9.74 -0.65
C ASP A 129 -8.31 -8.74 0.28
N TYR A 130 -7.05 -8.41 -0.04
CA TYR A 130 -6.21 -7.54 0.79
C TYR A 130 -6.04 -6.13 0.21
N GLY A 131 -6.84 -5.76 -0.78
CA GLY A 131 -6.88 -4.38 -1.29
C GLY A 131 -5.73 -3.99 -2.25
N PHE A 132 -4.80 -4.89 -2.60
CA PHE A 132 -3.78 -4.61 -3.62
C PHE A 132 -4.37 -4.25 -4.98
N SER A 133 -5.56 -4.76 -5.30
CA SER A 133 -6.29 -4.40 -6.53
C SER A 133 -6.75 -2.95 -6.56
N ARG A 134 -6.79 -2.26 -5.41
CA ARG A 134 -7.22 -0.87 -5.28
C ARG A 134 -6.05 0.12 -5.38
N CYS A 135 -4.82 -0.35 -5.27
CA CYS A 135 -3.63 0.47 -5.47
C CYS A 135 -3.50 0.88 -6.95
N TYR A 136 -3.31 2.17 -7.21
CA TYR A 136 -3.14 2.69 -8.58
C TYR A 136 -1.74 2.49 -9.15
N ILE A 137 -0.73 2.40 -8.28
CA ILE A 137 0.69 2.36 -8.63
C ILE A 137 1.34 1.14 -7.98
N THR A 138 2.33 0.54 -8.65
CA THR A 138 3.16 -0.53 -8.09
C THR A 138 3.90 -0.11 -6.81
N LEU A 139 4.24 1.17 -6.68
CA LEU A 139 4.84 1.72 -5.47
C LEU A 139 3.88 1.70 -4.27
N ASP A 140 2.57 1.92 -4.49
CA ASP A 140 1.58 1.79 -3.43
C ASP A 140 1.38 0.32 -3.04
N GLN A 141 1.48 -0.60 -4.01
CA GLN A 141 1.44 -2.04 -3.72
C GLN A 141 2.63 -2.50 -2.86
N SER A 142 3.83 -1.97 -3.09
CA SER A 142 5.00 -2.30 -2.26
C SER A 142 4.90 -1.71 -0.85
N LYS A 143 4.33 -0.51 -0.72
CA LYS A 143 4.01 0.07 0.59
C LYS A 143 2.95 -0.73 1.35
N LEU A 144 1.87 -1.12 0.68
CA LEU A 144 0.85 -2.00 1.25
C LEU A 144 1.44 -3.35 1.69
N TYR A 145 2.32 -3.91 0.87
CA TYR A 145 3.06 -5.13 1.18
C TYR A 145 3.89 -4.97 2.46
N ASN A 146 4.62 -3.86 2.63
CA ASN A 146 5.39 -3.60 3.85
C ASN A 146 4.50 -3.50 5.10
N VAL A 147 3.32 -2.87 5.00
CA VAL A 147 2.36 -2.82 6.11
C VAL A 147 1.95 -4.24 6.52
N TYR A 148 1.57 -5.10 5.58
CA TYR A 148 1.22 -6.48 5.87
C TYR A 148 2.39 -7.31 6.39
N ARG A 149 3.60 -7.06 5.88
CA ARG A 149 4.84 -7.66 6.38
C ARG A 149 5.05 -7.34 7.85
N THR A 150 4.99 -6.06 8.24
CA THR A 150 5.14 -5.65 9.64
C THR A 150 4.06 -6.28 10.53
N VAL A 151 2.81 -6.34 10.06
CA VAL A 151 1.73 -6.98 10.83
C VAL A 151 1.97 -8.48 11.04
N LEU A 152 2.45 -9.20 10.02
CA LEU A 152 2.64 -10.66 10.11
C LEU A 152 3.98 -11.07 10.74
N GLU A 153 5.06 -10.34 10.47
CA GLU A 153 6.41 -10.63 10.98
C GLU A 153 6.66 -9.96 12.34
N ASP A 154 6.44 -8.65 12.45
CA ASP A 154 6.81 -7.88 13.65
C ASP A 154 5.76 -8.02 14.76
N PHE A 155 4.47 -8.12 14.42
CA PHE A 155 3.39 -8.26 15.44
C PHE A 155 3.00 -9.72 15.69
N GLU A 156 3.65 -10.66 15.01
CA GLU A 156 3.40 -12.10 15.10
C GLU A 156 1.91 -12.47 14.89
N VAL A 157 1.17 -11.68 14.10
CA VAL A 157 -0.24 -11.97 13.81
C VAL A 157 -0.30 -13.24 12.96
N LYS A 158 -1.14 -14.18 13.38
CA LYS A 158 -1.30 -15.43 12.63
C LYS A 158 -2.07 -15.16 11.33
N PRO A 159 -1.75 -15.86 10.23
CA PRO A 159 -2.53 -15.73 9.00
C PRO A 159 -3.99 -16.17 9.18
N GLU A 160 -4.28 -17.03 10.17
CA GLU A 160 -5.65 -17.40 10.55
C GLU A 160 -6.41 -16.21 11.13
N GLU A 161 -5.80 -15.46 12.06
CA GLU A 161 -6.37 -14.26 12.67
C GLU A 161 -6.62 -13.17 11.62
N LEU A 162 -5.65 -12.95 10.73
CA LEU A 162 -5.81 -12.01 9.61
C LEU A 162 -6.95 -12.39 8.66
N HIS A 163 -7.18 -13.69 8.46
CA HIS A 163 -8.30 -14.19 7.65
C HIS A 163 -9.64 -14.02 8.35
N GLU A 164 -9.70 -14.22 9.68
CA GLU A 164 -10.88 -13.96 10.49
C GLU A 164 -11.28 -12.48 10.45
N TRP A 165 -10.30 -11.56 10.51
CA TRP A 165 -10.56 -10.13 10.38
C TRP A 165 -11.22 -9.76 9.05
N LEU A 166 -10.81 -10.42 7.97
CA LEU A 166 -11.38 -10.21 6.63
C LEU A 166 -12.82 -10.75 6.51
N HIS A 167 -13.16 -11.80 7.28
CA HIS A 167 -14.48 -12.43 7.25
C HIS A 167 -15.50 -11.80 8.20
N HIS A 168 -15.11 -10.77 8.95
CA HIS A 168 -16.03 -9.95 9.73
C HIS A 168 -17.00 -9.14 8.84
N GLU A 169 -18.08 -8.65 9.42
CA GLU A 169 -19.16 -7.95 8.70
C GLU A 169 -18.66 -6.73 7.89
N ASP A 170 -17.65 -6.02 8.41
CA ASP A 170 -17.07 -4.84 7.76
C ASP A 170 -15.91 -5.16 6.78
N GLY A 171 -15.57 -6.44 6.63
CA GLY A 171 -14.55 -6.92 5.70
C GLY A 171 -13.19 -6.23 5.87
N LEU A 172 -12.73 -5.54 4.80
CA LEU A 172 -11.45 -4.81 4.82
C LEU A 172 -11.42 -3.67 5.85
N LYS A 173 -12.56 -3.02 6.17
CA LYS A 173 -12.54 -1.92 7.15
C LYS A 173 -12.16 -2.44 8.53
N ASN A 174 -12.61 -3.64 8.89
CA ASN A 174 -12.22 -4.30 10.13
C ASN A 174 -10.72 -4.65 10.14
N VAL A 175 -10.18 -5.13 9.01
CA VAL A 175 -8.73 -5.37 8.87
C VAL A 175 -7.94 -4.09 9.12
N ALA A 176 -8.36 -2.94 8.59
CA ALA A 176 -7.69 -1.67 8.85
C ALA A 176 -7.75 -1.24 10.32
N ALA A 177 -8.92 -1.40 10.96
CA ALA A 177 -9.10 -1.06 12.37
C ALA A 177 -8.17 -1.89 13.27
N GLU A 178 -8.11 -3.21 13.06
CA GLU A 178 -7.25 -4.11 13.82
C GLU A 178 -5.76 -3.82 13.59
N ILE A 179 -5.35 -3.59 12.33
CA ILE A 179 -3.98 -3.19 11.99
C ILE A 179 -3.62 -1.91 12.76
N LYS A 180 -4.48 -0.88 12.69
CA LYS A 180 -4.27 0.38 13.41
C LYS A 180 -4.10 0.16 14.90
N THR A 181 -4.96 -0.65 15.52
CA THR A 181 -4.85 -0.99 16.95
C THR A 181 -3.53 -1.68 17.27
N LYS A 182 -3.06 -2.63 16.45
CA LYS A 182 -1.77 -3.30 16.69
C LYS A 182 -0.60 -2.32 16.56
N PHE A 183 -0.63 -1.42 15.58
CA PHE A 183 0.38 -0.36 15.41
C PHE A 183 0.42 0.59 16.63
N GLU A 184 -0.73 1.06 17.11
CA GLU A 184 -0.82 1.95 18.26
C GLU A 184 -0.34 1.30 19.57
N VAL A 185 -0.60 0.00 19.75
CA VAL A 185 -0.22 -0.74 20.96
C VAL A 185 1.28 -1.05 20.99
N LEU A 186 1.86 -1.49 19.88
CA LEU A 186 3.20 -2.09 19.88
C LEU A 186 4.32 -1.07 19.64
N LEU A 187 4.12 -0.06 18.80
CA LEU A 187 5.23 0.76 18.31
C LEU A 187 5.41 2.09 19.04
N GLY A 188 4.38 2.56 19.74
CA GLY A 188 4.34 3.95 20.15
C GLY A 188 4.49 4.92 18.96
N PRO A 189 4.63 6.22 19.22
CA PRO A 189 4.53 7.24 18.18
C PRO A 189 5.76 7.39 17.25
N GLU A 190 6.90 6.78 17.55
CA GLU A 190 8.21 7.29 17.07
C GLU A 190 8.93 6.36 16.08
N ASP A 191 8.77 5.04 16.17
CA ASP A 191 9.71 4.11 15.50
C ASP A 191 9.38 3.76 14.05
N TYR A 192 8.12 3.86 13.60
CA TYR A 192 7.73 3.52 12.22
C TYR A 192 6.83 4.58 11.57
N GLN A 193 7.23 5.85 11.67
CA GLN A 193 6.47 6.94 11.05
C GLN A 193 6.22 6.70 9.56
N GLY A 194 7.17 6.15 8.79
CA GLY A 194 7.03 6.06 7.33
C GLY A 194 5.85 5.20 6.84
N ASP A 195 5.83 3.91 7.16
CA ASP A 195 4.83 2.99 6.62
C ASP A 195 3.48 3.12 7.35
N TYR A 196 3.49 3.51 8.64
CA TYR A 196 2.27 3.80 9.38
C TYR A 196 1.61 5.12 8.94
N GLU A 197 2.38 6.19 8.70
CA GLU A 197 1.85 7.43 8.14
C GLU A 197 1.27 7.19 6.74
N TRP A 198 1.97 6.42 5.91
CA TRP A 198 1.44 6.02 4.60
C TRP A 198 0.12 5.24 4.74
N PHE A 199 0.04 4.29 5.68
CA PHE A 199 -1.20 3.57 5.98
C PHE A 199 -2.34 4.53 6.34
N LEU A 200 -2.10 5.51 7.22
CA LEU A 200 -3.09 6.50 7.63
C LEU A 200 -3.53 7.43 6.48
N GLU A 201 -2.64 7.73 5.54
CA GLU A 201 -2.99 8.56 4.38
C GLU A 201 -3.79 7.82 3.30
N ASN A 202 -3.69 6.48 3.24
CA ASN A 202 -4.24 5.66 2.15
C ASN A 202 -5.41 4.78 2.60
N GLN A 203 -6.28 5.32 3.46
CA GLN A 203 -7.42 4.58 4.03
C GLN A 203 -8.44 4.12 2.97
N TYR A 204 -8.52 4.76 1.80
CA TYR A 204 -9.39 4.33 0.69
C TYR A 204 -9.18 2.87 0.25
N ILE A 205 -7.99 2.31 0.49
CA ILE A 205 -7.70 0.91 0.18
C ILE A 205 -8.63 -0.01 0.98
N TRP A 206 -8.88 0.32 2.25
CA TRP A 206 -9.72 -0.48 3.14
C TRP A 206 -11.15 0.03 3.23
N ASP A 207 -11.37 1.34 3.10
CA ASP A 207 -12.70 1.96 3.13
C ASP A 207 -13.08 2.55 1.75
N PRO A 208 -14.01 1.91 1.00
CA PRO A 208 -14.53 2.48 -0.25
C PRO A 208 -15.20 3.85 -0.10
N GLU A 209 -15.64 4.20 1.10
CA GLU A 209 -16.40 5.43 1.33
C GLU A 209 -15.49 6.65 1.49
N ASP A 210 -14.18 6.45 1.70
CA ASP A 210 -13.21 7.53 1.77
C ASP A 210 -12.80 8.04 0.38
N LEU A 211 -13.76 8.72 -0.26
CA LEU A 211 -13.59 9.36 -1.56
C LEU A 211 -12.52 10.47 -1.53
N VAL A 212 -12.18 11.01 -0.35
CA VAL A 212 -11.21 12.09 -0.20
C VAL A 212 -9.79 11.54 -0.36
N SER A 213 -9.45 10.47 0.35
CA SER A 213 -8.14 9.83 0.19
C SER A 213 -8.02 9.14 -1.16
N GLU A 214 -9.11 8.56 -1.70
CA GLU A 214 -9.13 8.00 -3.06
C GLU A 214 -8.80 9.08 -4.11
N ALA A 215 -9.45 10.25 -4.04
CA ALA A 215 -9.17 11.35 -4.96
C ALA A 215 -7.74 11.90 -4.83
N LYS A 216 -7.17 11.92 -3.62
CA LYS A 216 -5.76 12.30 -3.39
C LYS A 216 -4.83 11.29 -4.06
N ALA A 217 -5.04 10.00 -3.83
CA ALA A 217 -4.23 8.93 -4.41
C ALA A 217 -4.32 8.89 -5.93
N ALA A 218 -5.53 9.04 -6.50
CA ALA A 218 -5.72 9.10 -7.95
C ALA A 218 -4.99 10.29 -8.60
N ARG A 219 -4.96 11.46 -7.94
CA ARG A 219 -4.19 12.63 -8.40
C ARG A 219 -2.68 12.37 -8.35
N ALA A 220 -2.19 11.83 -7.23
CA ALA A 220 -0.78 11.48 -7.09
C ALA A 220 -0.34 10.45 -8.14
N ALA A 221 -1.17 9.44 -8.42
CA ALA A 221 -0.91 8.45 -9.46
C ALA A 221 -0.86 9.07 -10.86
N LYS A 222 -1.77 9.99 -11.15
CA LYS A 222 -1.77 10.71 -12.44
C LYS A 222 -0.52 11.58 -12.60
N GLU A 223 -0.14 12.33 -11.56
CA GLU A 223 1.05 13.17 -11.56
C GLU A 223 2.33 12.34 -11.73
N LEU A 224 2.43 11.22 -11.01
CA LEU A 224 3.57 10.32 -11.13
C LEU A 224 3.65 9.72 -12.53
N LYS A 225 2.51 9.31 -13.11
CA LYS A 225 2.46 8.81 -14.48
C LYS A 225 2.93 9.85 -15.50
N GLU A 226 2.42 11.08 -15.40
CA GLU A 226 2.82 12.19 -16.26
C GLU A 226 4.32 12.49 -16.14
N TYR A 227 4.87 12.43 -14.93
CA TYR A 227 6.30 12.59 -14.69
C TYR A 227 7.14 11.52 -15.42
N TYR A 228 6.73 10.26 -15.35
CA TYR A 228 7.44 9.17 -16.05
C TYR A 228 7.28 9.26 -17.57
N ASP A 229 6.08 9.57 -18.06
CA ASP A 229 5.82 9.76 -19.48
C ASP A 229 6.67 10.90 -20.07
N ALA A 230 6.80 12.02 -19.34
CA ALA A 230 7.66 13.14 -19.74
C ALA A 230 9.15 12.80 -19.77
N ARG A 231 9.58 11.82 -18.97
CA ARG A 231 10.99 11.37 -18.89
C ARG A 231 11.32 10.26 -19.88
N LYS A 232 10.30 9.61 -20.45
CA LYS A 232 10.45 8.54 -21.44
C LYS A 232 11.10 9.12 -22.69
N ARG A 233 12.37 8.74 -22.94
CA ARG A 233 13.07 9.18 -24.15
C ARG A 233 12.44 8.50 -25.37
N PRO A 234 12.32 9.18 -26.51
CA PRO A 234 11.92 8.53 -27.75
C PRO A 234 12.82 7.31 -28.02
N GLY A 235 12.23 6.11 -28.04
CA GLY A 235 12.91 4.84 -28.27
C GLY A 235 13.30 4.03 -27.02
N ASP A 236 12.93 4.47 -25.82
CA ASP A 236 13.11 3.70 -24.58
C ASP A 236 11.77 3.04 -24.19
N ASP A 237 11.54 1.81 -24.66
CA ASP A 237 10.36 0.99 -24.33
C ASP A 237 10.46 0.36 -22.93
N PHE A 238 11.10 1.04 -21.97
CA PHE A 238 11.09 0.59 -20.59
C PHE A 238 9.74 0.91 -19.95
N ASP A 239 8.92 -0.12 -19.77
CA ASP A 239 7.61 0.00 -19.14
C ASP A 239 7.75 -0.18 -17.62
N TRP A 240 7.78 0.94 -16.88
CA TRP A 240 7.90 0.95 -15.41
C TRP A 240 6.67 0.38 -14.69
N TYR A 241 5.59 0.08 -15.42
CA TYR A 241 4.31 -0.39 -14.89
C TYR A 241 4.01 -1.88 -15.17
N SER A 242 4.94 -2.61 -15.80
CA SER A 242 4.87 -4.07 -15.99
C SER A 242 5.46 -4.80 -14.79
#